data_AF-Q4V0T1-F1
#
_entry.id   AF-Q4V0T1-F1
#
_cell.length_a   1.000
_cell.length_b   1.000
_cell.length_c   1.000
_cell.angle_alpha   90.00
_cell.angle_beta   90.00
_cell.angle_gamma   90.00
#
_symmetry.space_group_name_H-M   'P 1'
#
loop_
_entity.id
_entity.type
_entity.pdbx_description
1 polymer ?
#
loop_
_entity_poly.entity_id
_entity_poly.type
_entity_poly.pdbx_seq_one_letter_code
_entity_poly.pdbx_strand_id
1 'polypeptide(L)'
;MKTLYSPGEVAEQLHIQSSTLRKYADVLEKEGYTFIKNERGHRKYRESDVMVFRKVINLKNDTDMTLENATKQIVSWHQGVEVLPLERHEVERYEEPDFNATTLQTMLQDQNEIIEKQNELLQELSKRLIEQDQRFAQRESELLSAIQTIQESQVLIATNSSEDVAKNQGRDEMLMQTIREVQEVKKMIAASKDKKWYEFWK
;
A
#
# COMPACT_ATOMS: atom_id res chain seq x y z
N MET A 1 11.24 15.18 9.01
CA MET A 1 11.58 15.52 10.40
C MET A 1 11.25 16.99 10.62
N LYS A 2 10.44 17.36 11.62
CA LYS A 2 10.14 18.78 11.90
C LYS A 2 11.27 19.37 12.75
N THR A 3 12.34 19.80 12.11
CA THR A 3 13.40 20.60 12.73
C THR A 3 12.82 21.96 13.12
N LEU A 4 12.95 22.32 14.38
CA LEU A 4 12.60 23.64 14.88
C LEU A 4 13.89 24.42 15.04
N TYR A 5 14.00 25.55 14.34
CA TYR A 5 15.19 26.37 14.32
C TYR A 5 15.14 27.42 15.43
N SER A 6 16.32 27.65 16.02
CA SER A 6 16.54 28.74 16.96
C SER A 6 16.63 30.08 16.20
N PRO A 7 16.28 31.23 16.82
CA PRO A 7 16.44 32.53 16.19
C PRO A 7 17.86 32.83 15.68
N GLY A 8 18.89 32.27 16.33
CA GLY A 8 20.28 32.40 15.88
C GLY A 8 20.55 31.66 14.58
N GLU A 9 20.07 30.42 14.45
CA GLU A 9 20.25 29.58 13.26
C GLU A 9 19.53 30.18 12.04
N VAL A 10 18.31 30.71 12.24
CA VAL A 10 17.56 31.38 11.17
C VAL A 10 18.24 32.68 10.72
N ALA A 11 18.83 33.43 11.66
CA ALA A 11 19.56 34.66 11.35
C ALA A 11 20.80 34.37 10.48
N GLU A 12 21.54 33.31 10.81
CA GLU A 12 22.69 32.84 10.02
C GLU A 12 22.25 32.36 8.62
N GLN A 13 21.18 31.57 8.54
CA GLN A 13 20.68 31.02 7.27
C GLN A 13 20.14 32.09 6.31
N LEU A 14 19.64 33.21 6.82
CA LEU A 14 19.12 34.33 6.04
C LEU A 14 20.13 35.48 5.88
N HIS A 15 21.35 35.31 6.40
CA HIS A 15 22.42 36.32 6.37
C HIS A 15 21.98 37.70 6.91
N ILE A 16 21.15 37.72 7.95
CA ILE A 16 20.64 38.94 8.59
C ILE A 16 21.03 38.99 10.07
N GLN A 17 21.13 40.20 10.60
CA GLN A 17 21.37 40.41 12.03
C GLN A 17 20.20 39.89 12.87
N SER A 18 20.51 39.28 14.03
CA SER A 18 19.49 38.80 14.98
C SER A 18 18.51 39.89 15.43
N SER A 19 18.95 41.16 15.45
CA SER A 19 18.11 42.32 15.72
C SER A 19 17.07 42.57 14.62
N THR A 20 17.45 42.40 13.34
CA THR A 20 16.56 42.55 12.19
C THR A 20 15.52 41.43 12.13
N LEU A 21 15.93 40.19 12.39
CA LEU A 21 15.01 39.05 12.46
C LEU A 21 13.95 39.27 13.55
N ARG A 22 14.35 39.76 14.73
CA ARG A 22 13.42 40.07 15.82
C ARG A 22 12.41 41.16 15.41
N LYS A 23 12.89 42.23 14.77
CA LYS A 23 12.03 43.31 14.26
C LYS A 23 11.01 42.79 13.24
N TYR A 24 11.41 41.92 12.32
CA TYR A 24 10.51 41.35 11.32
C TYR A 24 9.49 40.39 11.95
N ALA A 25 9.92 39.59 12.93
CA ALA A 25 9.03 38.74 13.69
C ALA A 25 7.98 39.55 14.47
N ASP A 26 8.37 40.67 15.08
CA ASP A 26 7.43 41.53 15.81
C ASP A 26 6.38 42.17 14.89
N VAL A 27 6.75 42.54 13.66
CA VAL A 27 5.80 43.09 12.67
C VAL A 27 4.89 41.99 12.13
N LEU A 28 5.41 40.80 11.84
CA LEU A 28 4.60 39.66 11.43
C LEU A 28 3.59 39.24 12.53
N GLU A 29 3.98 39.26 13.81
CA GLU A 29 3.06 38.99 14.93
C GLU A 29 1.96 40.06 15.04
N LYS A 30 2.24 41.32 14.72
CA LYS A 30 1.24 42.40 14.69
C LYS A 30 0.23 42.24 13.55
N GLU A 31 0.69 41.77 12.40
CA GLU A 31 -0.14 41.56 11.20
C GLU A 31 -0.90 40.21 11.21
N GLY A 32 -0.83 39.45 12.30
CA GLY A 32 -1.64 38.24 12.51
C GLY A 32 -0.93 36.90 12.27
N TYR A 33 0.39 36.90 12.10
CA TYR A 33 1.18 35.66 12.01
C TYR A 33 1.64 35.17 13.38
N THR A 34 1.32 33.94 13.75
CA THR A 34 1.68 33.38 15.07
C THR A 34 2.90 32.46 14.99
N PHE A 35 3.99 32.84 15.64
CA PHE A 35 5.15 31.95 15.82
C PHE A 35 4.98 31.04 17.04
N ILE A 36 5.64 29.88 16.99
CA ILE A 36 5.69 28.95 18.12
C ILE A 36 6.60 29.51 19.21
N LYS A 37 6.14 29.49 20.46
CA LYS A 37 6.92 29.89 21.62
C LYS A 37 7.16 28.67 22.51
N ASN A 38 8.37 28.53 23.05
CA ASN A 38 8.68 27.51 24.05
C ASN A 38 8.05 27.83 25.40
N GLU A 39 8.10 26.89 26.34
CA GLU A 39 7.73 27.08 27.75
C GLU A 39 8.47 28.26 28.43
N ARG A 40 9.65 28.64 27.91
CA ARG A 40 10.42 29.81 28.35
C ARG A 40 10.09 31.11 27.60
N GLY A 41 9.09 31.12 26.73
CA GLY A 41 8.69 32.29 25.93
C GLY A 41 9.58 32.61 24.72
N HIS A 42 10.64 31.83 24.47
CA HIS A 42 11.49 32.02 23.28
C HIS A 42 10.80 31.49 22.02
N ARG A 43 10.83 32.30 20.95
CA ARG A 43 10.31 31.95 19.62
C ARG A 43 11.13 30.81 19.00
N LYS A 44 10.46 29.81 18.45
CA LYS A 44 11.01 28.75 17.61
C LYS A 44 10.40 28.86 16.23
N TYR A 45 11.24 28.73 15.21
CA TYR A 45 10.83 28.87 13.83
C TYR A 45 10.77 27.51 13.13
N ARG A 46 9.76 27.31 12.29
CA ARG A 46 9.70 26.20 11.33
C ARG A 46 10.36 26.61 10.02
N GLU A 47 10.63 25.63 9.17
CA GLU A 47 11.11 25.88 7.80
C GLU A 47 10.14 26.78 6.98
N SER A 48 8.83 26.64 7.20
CA SER A 48 7.81 27.54 6.64
C SER A 48 8.02 29.00 7.06
N ASP A 49 8.37 29.23 8.32
CA ASP A 49 8.62 30.57 8.86
C ASP A 49 9.88 31.18 8.23
N VAL A 50 10.92 30.36 7.99
CA VAL A 50 12.15 30.78 7.28
C VAL A 50 11.84 31.24 5.86
N MET A 51 10.95 30.53 5.17
CA MET A 51 10.49 30.91 3.83
C MET A 51 9.72 32.24 3.83
N VAL A 52 8.88 32.47 4.85
CA VAL A 52 8.18 33.75 5.05
C VAL A 52 9.19 34.89 5.23
N PHE A 53 10.19 34.74 6.10
CA PHE A 53 11.22 35.76 6.28
C PHE A 53 12.01 36.03 5.01
N ARG A 54 12.36 34.99 4.25
CA ARG A 54 13.04 35.14 2.95
C ARG A 54 12.20 35.94 1.96
N LYS A 55 10.88 35.68 1.90
CA LYS A 55 9.98 36.43 1.02
C LYS A 55 9.84 37.89 1.44
N VAL A 56 9.78 38.19 2.74
CA VAL A 56 9.74 39.58 3.26
C VAL A 56 11.00 40.34 2.84
N ILE A 57 12.16 39.68 2.94
CA ILE A 57 13.45 40.28 2.55
C ILE A 57 13.48 40.57 1.05
N ASN A 58 13.03 39.64 0.21
CA ASN A 58 12.99 39.84 -1.23
C ASN A 58 12.03 40.96 -1.62
N LEU A 59 10.81 41.00 -1.09
CA LEU A 59 9.85 42.07 -1.38
C LEU A 59 10.37 43.45 -0.98
N LYS A 60 11.13 43.54 0.11
CA LYS A 60 11.76 44.79 0.53
C LYS A 60 12.89 45.23 -0.42
N ASN A 61 13.56 44.28 -1.08
CA ASN A 61 14.66 44.57 -1.99
C ASN A 61 14.17 44.88 -3.41
N ASP A 62 13.07 44.25 -3.85
CA ASP A 62 12.55 44.35 -5.23
C ASP A 62 11.64 45.57 -5.43
N THR A 63 10.87 45.92 -4.41
CA THR A 63 9.94 47.07 -4.40
C THR A 63 10.27 47.89 -3.17
N ASP A 64 10.54 49.20 -3.30
CA ASP A 64 10.76 50.15 -2.18
C ASP A 64 9.50 50.31 -1.29
N MET A 65 9.02 49.20 -0.74
CA MET A 65 7.79 49.06 0.00
C MET A 65 8.10 49.03 1.50
N THR A 66 7.19 49.60 2.29
CA THR A 66 7.32 49.60 3.75
C THR A 66 7.20 48.18 4.30
N LEU A 67 7.96 47.90 5.37
CA LEU A 67 7.99 46.58 6.02
C LEU A 67 6.59 46.06 6.36
N GLU A 68 5.68 46.93 6.80
CA GLU A 68 4.30 46.59 7.16
C GLU A 68 3.46 46.12 5.96
N ASN A 69 3.60 46.77 4.80
CA ASN A 69 2.89 46.37 3.59
C ASN A 69 3.44 45.05 3.04
N ALA A 70 4.76 44.85 3.09
CA ALA A 70 5.39 43.58 2.73
C ALA A 70 4.90 42.42 3.62
N THR A 71 4.78 42.65 4.93
CA THR A 71 4.26 41.62 5.85
C THR A 71 2.78 41.34 5.62
N LYS A 72 1.95 42.34 5.35
CA LYS A 72 0.51 42.15 5.03
C LYS A 72 0.31 41.28 3.80
N GLN A 73 1.04 41.55 2.71
CA GLN A 73 0.95 40.77 1.48
C GLN A 73 1.34 39.30 1.73
N ILE A 74 2.39 39.06 2.51
CA ILE A 74 2.87 37.70 2.77
C ILE A 74 1.94 36.95 3.73
N VAL A 75 1.40 37.60 4.75
CA VAL A 75 0.40 36.97 5.64
C VAL A 75 -0.85 36.59 4.85
N SER A 76 -1.31 37.45 3.94
CA SER A 76 -2.45 37.14 3.07
C SER A 76 -2.15 35.96 2.15
N TRP A 77 -0.97 35.91 1.54
CA TRP A 77 -0.54 34.79 0.69
C TRP A 77 -0.45 33.48 1.49
N HIS A 78 0.10 33.52 2.70
CA HIS A 78 0.25 32.34 3.56
C HIS A 78 -1.09 31.84 4.15
N GLN A 79 -2.12 32.71 4.22
CA GLN A 79 -3.49 32.35 4.60
C GLN A 79 -4.36 31.90 3.41
N GLY A 80 -3.80 31.81 2.20
CA GLY A 80 -4.51 31.31 1.01
C GLY A 80 -5.33 32.36 0.26
N VAL A 81 -5.11 33.66 0.52
CA VAL A 81 -5.68 34.75 -0.27
C VAL A 81 -4.55 35.42 -1.03
N GLU A 82 -4.35 34.96 -2.26
CA GLU A 82 -3.43 35.54 -3.23
C GLU A 82 -3.96 36.92 -3.66
N VAL A 83 -3.61 37.96 -2.91
CA VAL A 83 -3.78 39.35 -3.37
C VAL A 83 -2.52 39.70 -4.11
N LEU A 84 -2.62 39.77 -5.44
CA LEU A 84 -1.60 40.38 -6.28
C LEU A 84 -1.39 41.83 -5.82
N PRO A 85 -0.14 42.30 -5.65
CA PRO A 85 0.12 43.71 -5.42
C PRO A 85 -0.47 44.51 -6.59
N LEU A 86 -1.44 45.38 -6.33
CA LEU A 86 -1.81 46.43 -7.27
C LEU A 86 -0.65 47.42 -7.31
N GLU A 87 0.36 47.14 -8.13
CA GLU A 87 1.23 48.19 -8.62
C GLU A 87 0.32 49.20 -9.32
N ARG A 88 0.29 50.42 -8.78
CA ARG A 88 -0.33 51.56 -9.45
C ARG A 88 0.59 51.96 -10.62
N HIS A 89 0.70 51.08 -11.62
CA HIS A 89 1.15 51.47 -12.93
C HIS A 89 0.12 52.46 -13.46
N GLU A 90 0.59 53.64 -13.87
CA GLU A 90 -0.21 54.51 -14.73
C GLU A 90 -0.74 53.63 -15.86
N VAL A 91 -2.07 53.60 -16.03
CA VAL A 91 -2.70 52.80 -17.07
C VAL A 91 -2.28 53.41 -18.40
N GLU A 92 -1.14 52.98 -18.94
CA GLU A 92 -0.97 52.93 -20.38
C GLU A 92 -2.15 52.10 -20.87
N ARG A 93 -3.05 52.75 -21.61
CA ARG A 93 -4.04 52.04 -22.41
C ARG A 93 -3.26 51.20 -23.40
N TYR A 94 -2.93 49.99 -22.99
CA TYR A 94 -2.70 48.90 -23.92
C TYR A 94 -4.01 48.78 -24.69
N GLU A 95 -3.96 49.06 -25.99
CA GLU A 95 -4.97 48.49 -26.87
C GLU A 95 -4.98 46.99 -26.55
N GLU A 96 -6.10 46.49 -26.05
CA GLU A 96 -6.27 45.05 -25.84
C GLU A 96 -5.86 44.38 -27.15
N PRO A 97 -4.79 43.57 -27.18
CA PRO A 97 -4.48 42.83 -28.39
C PRO A 97 -5.67 41.92 -28.59
N ASP A 98 -6.45 42.15 -29.65
CA ASP A 98 -7.67 41.43 -30.02
C ASP A 98 -7.60 40.01 -29.46
N PHE A 99 -8.18 39.81 -28.28
CA PHE A 99 -8.07 38.54 -27.59
C PHE A 99 -8.91 37.59 -28.41
N ASN A 100 -8.24 36.87 -29.29
CA ASN A 100 -8.88 36.04 -30.29
C ASN A 100 -9.58 34.89 -29.57
N ALA A 101 -10.86 35.11 -29.24
CA ALA A 101 -11.75 34.13 -28.63
C ALA A 101 -11.68 32.78 -29.36
N THR A 102 -11.33 32.80 -30.64
CA THR A 102 -11.00 31.67 -31.49
C THR A 102 -9.87 30.80 -30.93
N THR A 103 -8.76 31.35 -30.44
CA THR A 103 -7.62 30.58 -29.90
C THR A 103 -7.97 29.89 -28.59
N LEU A 104 -8.74 30.53 -27.70
CA LEU A 104 -9.27 29.86 -26.52
C LEU A 104 -10.25 28.74 -26.88
N GLN A 105 -11.09 28.96 -27.89
CA GLN A 105 -11.98 27.92 -28.40
C GLN A 105 -11.20 26.73 -28.96
N THR A 106 -10.11 26.95 -29.71
CA THR A 106 -9.25 25.86 -30.18
C THR A 106 -8.62 25.10 -29.00
N MET A 107 -8.09 25.79 -28.00
CA MET A 107 -7.50 25.14 -26.82
C MET A 107 -8.52 24.34 -26.01
N LEU A 108 -9.74 24.82 -25.87
CA LEU A 108 -10.83 24.10 -25.21
C LEU A 108 -11.27 22.87 -26.01
N GLN A 109 -11.30 22.98 -27.34
CA GLN A 109 -11.59 21.86 -28.23
C GLN A 109 -10.51 20.78 -28.13
N ASP A 110 -9.23 21.18 -28.15
CA ASP A 110 -8.10 20.27 -27.98
C ASP A 110 -8.14 19.58 -26.60
N GLN A 111 -8.49 20.31 -25.54
CA GLN A 111 -8.68 19.73 -24.21
C GLN A 111 -9.81 18.70 -24.19
N ASN A 112 -10.95 18.99 -24.81
CA ASN A 112 -12.05 18.04 -24.90
C ASN A 112 -11.63 16.76 -25.65
N GLU A 113 -10.87 16.89 -26.74
CA GLU A 113 -10.37 15.73 -27.49
C GLU A 113 -9.40 14.87 -26.64
N ILE A 114 -8.55 15.51 -25.82
CA ILE A 114 -7.68 14.80 -24.88
C ILE A 114 -8.51 14.07 -23.81
N ILE A 115 -9.55 14.72 -23.27
CA ILE A 115 -10.44 14.13 -22.28
C ILE A 115 -11.18 12.92 -22.85
N GLU A 116 -11.66 13.01 -24.10
CA GLU A 116 -12.31 11.88 -24.79
C GLU A 116 -11.35 10.69 -24.93
N LYS A 117 -10.12 10.92 -25.41
CA LYS A 117 -9.09 9.87 -25.52
C LYS A 117 -8.74 9.25 -24.16
N GLN A 118 -8.67 10.07 -23.10
CA GLN A 118 -8.46 9.57 -21.74
C GLN A 118 -9.63 8.70 -21.28
N ASN A 119 -10.87 9.11 -21.55
CA ASN A 119 -12.06 8.35 -21.19
C ASN A 119 -12.12 7.01 -21.93
N GLU A 120 -11.80 6.98 -23.23
CA GLU A 120 -11.69 5.74 -24.01
C GLU A 120 -10.62 4.80 -23.43
N LEU A 121 -9.44 5.32 -23.09
CA LEU A 121 -8.39 4.52 -22.46
C LEU A 121 -8.84 3.96 -21.10
N LEU A 122 -9.50 4.77 -20.28
CA LEU A 122 -10.05 4.32 -18.99
C LEU A 122 -11.10 3.22 -19.17
N GLN A 123 -11.97 3.33 -20.17
CA GLN A 123 -12.95 2.30 -20.49
C GLN A 123 -12.29 0.99 -20.92
N GLU A 124 -11.27 1.05 -21.77
CA GLU A 124 -10.52 -0.13 -22.22
C GLU A 124 -9.77 -0.79 -21.06
N LEU A 125 -9.15 0.00 -20.16
CA LEU A 125 -8.50 -0.51 -18.96
C LEU A 125 -9.50 -1.18 -18.02
N SER A 126 -10.66 -0.55 -17.80
CA SER A 126 -11.74 -1.11 -16.97
C SER A 126 -12.23 -2.44 -17.55
N LYS A 127 -12.44 -2.51 -18.87
CA LYS A 127 -12.84 -3.74 -19.56
C LYS A 127 -11.81 -4.86 -19.38
N ARG A 128 -10.52 -4.57 -19.55
CA ARG A 128 -9.44 -5.55 -19.34
C ARG A 128 -9.39 -6.05 -17.90
N LEU A 129 -9.67 -5.19 -16.93
CA LEU A 129 -9.72 -5.57 -15.51
C LEU A 129 -10.86 -6.57 -15.26
N ILE A 130 -12.06 -6.28 -15.79
CA ILE A 130 -13.22 -7.19 -15.70
C ILE A 130 -12.92 -8.54 -16.37
N GLU A 131 -12.31 -8.54 -17.56
CA GLU A 131 -11.92 -9.78 -18.25
C GLU A 131 -10.89 -10.58 -17.44
N GLN A 132 -9.94 -9.90 -16.79
CA GLN A 132 -8.95 -10.54 -15.94
C GLN A 132 -9.59 -11.18 -14.71
N ASP A 133 -10.48 -10.47 -14.03
CA ASP A 133 -11.22 -10.98 -12.87
C ASP A 133 -12.10 -12.18 -13.24
N GLN A 134 -12.77 -12.13 -14.39
CA GLN A 134 -13.53 -13.28 -14.90
C GLN A 134 -12.66 -14.50 -15.16
N ARG A 135 -11.48 -14.31 -15.77
CA ARG A 135 -10.51 -15.41 -15.99
C ARG A 135 -9.98 -15.97 -14.68
N PHE A 136 -9.75 -15.13 -13.68
CA PHE A 136 -9.35 -15.59 -12.35
C PHE A 136 -10.46 -16.40 -11.69
N ALA A 137 -11.70 -15.92 -11.71
CA ALA A 137 -12.85 -16.64 -11.16
C ALA A 137 -13.06 -18.01 -11.85
N GLN A 138 -12.90 -18.07 -13.18
CA GLN A 138 -12.96 -19.34 -13.91
C GLN A 138 -11.86 -20.32 -13.48
N ARG A 139 -10.59 -19.85 -13.42
CA ARG A 139 -9.47 -20.69 -12.97
C ARG A 139 -9.64 -21.15 -11.52
N GLU A 140 -10.14 -20.29 -10.65
CA GLU A 140 -10.42 -20.64 -9.26
C GLU A 140 -11.50 -21.72 -9.17
N SER A 141 -12.58 -21.59 -9.95
CA SER A 141 -13.62 -22.62 -10.03
C SER A 141 -13.07 -23.95 -10.56
N GLU A 142 -12.24 -23.93 -11.61
CA GLU A 142 -11.59 -25.11 -12.16
C GLU A 142 -10.68 -25.78 -11.11
N LEU A 143 -9.86 -24.99 -10.41
CA LEU A 143 -9.00 -25.48 -9.34
C LEU A 143 -9.80 -26.11 -8.20
N LEU A 144 -10.88 -25.49 -7.75
CA LEU A 144 -11.76 -26.05 -6.73
C LEU A 144 -12.36 -27.39 -7.16
N SER A 145 -12.80 -27.50 -8.42
CA SER A 145 -13.32 -28.76 -8.97
C SER A 145 -12.24 -29.85 -9.04
N ALA A 146 -11.01 -29.50 -9.40
CA ALA A 146 -9.87 -30.42 -9.43
C ALA A 146 -9.49 -30.88 -8.01
N ILE A 147 -9.47 -29.98 -7.03
CA ILE A 147 -9.24 -30.32 -5.63
C ILE A 147 -10.31 -31.28 -5.12
N GLN A 148 -11.58 -31.02 -5.44
CA GLN A 148 -12.69 -31.89 -5.03
C GLN A 148 -12.55 -33.29 -5.61
N THR A 149 -12.28 -33.42 -6.91
CA THR A 149 -12.07 -34.74 -7.55
C THR A 149 -10.87 -35.49 -6.97
N ILE A 150 -9.78 -34.78 -6.67
CA ILE A 150 -8.62 -35.37 -5.97
C ILE A 150 -9.03 -35.87 -4.59
N GLN A 151 -9.77 -35.08 -3.82
CA GLN A 151 -10.22 -35.47 -2.49
C GLN A 151 -11.16 -36.69 -2.53
N GLU A 152 -12.09 -36.74 -3.47
CA GLU A 152 -12.96 -37.90 -3.70
C GLU A 152 -12.14 -39.15 -4.06
N SER A 153 -11.13 -39.01 -4.92
CA SER A 153 -10.23 -40.12 -5.26
C SER A 153 -9.41 -40.62 -4.07
N GLN A 154 -8.93 -39.71 -3.20
CA GLN A 154 -8.19 -40.06 -1.99
C GLN A 154 -9.05 -40.82 -0.99
N VAL A 155 -10.31 -40.40 -0.81
CA VAL A 155 -11.28 -41.11 0.04
C VAL A 155 -11.50 -42.53 -0.49
N LEU A 156 -11.71 -42.68 -1.80
CA LEU A 156 -11.91 -44.00 -2.42
C LEU A 156 -10.68 -44.92 -2.27
N ILE A 157 -9.47 -44.38 -2.41
CA ILE A 157 -8.22 -45.13 -2.19
C ILE A 157 -8.11 -45.56 -0.73
N ALA A 158 -8.42 -44.67 0.22
CA ALA A 158 -8.38 -44.98 1.64
C ALA A 158 -9.39 -46.08 2.04
N THR A 159 -10.62 -46.03 1.51
CA THR A 159 -11.62 -47.08 1.77
C THR A 159 -11.20 -48.42 1.18
N ASN A 160 -10.74 -48.45 -0.07
CA ASN A 160 -10.29 -49.68 -0.71
C ASN A 160 -9.06 -50.28 0.00
N SER A 161 -8.10 -49.43 0.39
CA SER A 161 -6.92 -49.87 1.14
C SER A 161 -7.32 -50.46 2.51
N SER A 162 -8.27 -49.85 3.21
CA SER A 162 -8.78 -50.39 4.48
C SER A 162 -9.47 -51.75 4.28
N GLU A 163 -10.27 -51.92 3.23
CA GLU A 163 -10.90 -53.20 2.91
C GLU A 163 -9.88 -54.29 2.57
N ASP A 164 -8.85 -53.96 1.80
CA ASP A 164 -7.81 -54.92 1.44
C ASP A 164 -6.97 -55.33 2.64
N VAL A 165 -6.67 -54.40 3.56
CA VAL A 165 -6.02 -54.72 4.84
C VAL A 165 -6.89 -55.67 5.66
N ALA A 166 -8.19 -55.41 5.78
CA ALA A 166 -9.12 -56.28 6.51
C ALA A 166 -9.23 -57.69 5.88
N LYS A 167 -9.31 -57.77 4.55
CA LYS A 167 -9.34 -59.07 3.83
C LYS A 167 -8.04 -59.85 4.02
N ASN A 168 -6.89 -59.18 3.97
CA ASN A 168 -5.59 -59.84 4.17
C ASN A 168 -5.42 -60.32 5.61
N GLN A 169 -5.85 -59.54 6.60
CA GLN A 169 -5.86 -59.98 8.01
C GLN A 169 -6.68 -61.26 8.19
N GLY A 170 -7.89 -61.33 7.63
CA GLY A 170 -8.71 -62.55 7.71
C GLY A 170 -8.09 -63.78 7.03
N ARG A 171 -7.37 -63.58 5.91
CA ARG A 171 -6.63 -64.67 5.25
C ARG A 171 -5.46 -65.16 6.12
N ASP A 172 -4.70 -64.24 6.71
CA ASP A 172 -3.57 -64.58 7.57
C ASP A 172 -4.03 -65.32 8.84
N GLU A 173 -5.16 -64.92 9.43
CA GLU A 173 -5.79 -65.62 10.56
C GLU A 173 -6.15 -67.07 10.19
N MET A 174 -6.80 -67.27 9.04
CA MET A 174 -7.17 -68.61 8.56
C MET A 174 -5.94 -69.48 8.27
N LEU A 175 -4.90 -68.89 7.68
CA LEU A 175 -3.63 -69.57 7.42
C LEU A 175 -2.97 -70.01 8.74
N MET A 176 -2.91 -69.13 9.74
CA MET A 176 -2.35 -69.43 11.05
C MET A 176 -3.14 -70.52 11.78
N GLN A 177 -4.46 -70.51 11.68
CA GLN A 177 -5.31 -71.58 12.21
C GLN A 177 -5.00 -72.91 11.54
N THR A 178 -4.94 -72.94 10.20
CA THR A 178 -4.64 -74.15 9.44
C THR A 178 -3.24 -74.70 9.79
N ILE A 179 -2.24 -73.83 9.94
CA ILE A 179 -0.88 -74.22 10.35
C ILE A 179 -0.89 -74.85 11.75
N ARG A 180 -1.63 -74.27 12.71
CA ARG A 180 -1.77 -74.84 14.06
C ARG A 180 -2.41 -76.21 14.03
N GLU A 181 -3.51 -76.37 13.31
CA GLU A 181 -4.20 -77.66 13.16
C GLU A 181 -3.28 -78.71 12.54
N VAL A 182 -2.56 -78.37 11.47
CA VAL A 182 -1.58 -79.27 10.84
C VAL A 182 -0.45 -79.64 11.80
N GLN A 183 0.05 -78.70 12.60
CA GLN A 183 1.07 -78.98 13.61
C GLN A 183 0.55 -79.92 14.70
N GLU A 184 -0.69 -79.76 15.16
CA GLU A 184 -1.33 -80.67 16.12
C GLU A 184 -1.51 -82.07 15.54
N VAL A 185 -2.00 -82.20 14.31
CA VAL A 185 -2.12 -83.49 13.62
C VAL A 185 -0.74 -84.15 13.48
N LYS A 186 0.30 -83.40 13.08
CA LYS A 186 1.67 -83.92 13.01
C LYS A 186 2.16 -84.43 14.36
N LYS A 187 1.89 -83.71 15.46
CA LYS A 187 2.22 -84.16 16.82
C LYS A 187 1.48 -85.45 17.19
N MET A 188 0.18 -85.54 16.89
CA MET A 188 -0.60 -86.76 17.15
C MET A 188 -0.06 -87.98 16.37
N ILE A 189 0.30 -87.79 15.10
CA ILE A 189 0.90 -88.85 14.28
C ILE A 189 2.28 -89.25 14.83
N ALA A 190 3.11 -88.30 15.24
CA ALA A 190 4.41 -88.59 15.83
C ALA A 190 4.26 -89.41 17.13
N ALA A 191 3.36 -88.99 18.03
CA ALA A 191 3.05 -89.75 19.26
C ALA A 191 2.44 -91.13 18.98
N SER A 192 1.72 -91.30 17.86
CA SER A 192 1.21 -92.61 17.43
C SER A 192 2.28 -93.51 16.84
N LYS A 193 3.35 -92.96 16.24
CA LYS A 193 4.48 -93.74 15.70
C LYS A 193 5.39 -94.32 16.79
N ASP A 194 5.27 -93.83 18.03
CA ASP A 194 5.92 -94.43 19.20
C ASP A 194 5.31 -95.79 19.60
N LYS A 195 4.12 -96.14 19.07
CA LYS A 195 3.62 -97.53 19.09
C LYS A 195 4.34 -98.32 18.00
N LYS A 196 5.38 -98.99 18.43
CA LYS A 196 6.22 -99.88 17.65
C LYS A 196 5.36 -100.91 16.91
N TRP A 197 5.42 -100.90 15.58
CA TRP A 197 4.61 -101.77 14.70
C TRP A 197 4.72 -103.28 15.02
N TYR A 198 5.78 -103.69 15.72
CA TYR A 198 6.03 -105.05 16.18
C TYR A 198 5.33 -105.42 17.50
N GLU A 199 4.71 -104.48 18.22
CA GLU A 199 3.85 -104.78 19.37
C GLU A 199 2.44 -105.25 18.97
N PHE A 200 2.06 -105.08 17.69
CA PHE A 200 0.77 -105.49 17.17
C PHE A 200 0.67 -107.00 16.89
N TRP A 201 1.81 -107.71 16.90
CA TRP A 201 1.92 -109.15 16.62
C TRP A 201 2.36 -109.97 17.84
N LYS A 202 2.21 -109.42 19.05
CA LYS A 202 2.41 -110.12 20.32
C LYS A 202 1.06 -110.53 20.89
#